data_AF-A0A2G6LHU8-F1
#
_entry.id   AF-A0A2G6LHU8-F1
#
_cell.length_a   1.000
_cell.length_b   1.000
_cell.length_c   1.000
_cell.angle_alpha   90.00
_cell.angle_beta   90.00
_cell.angle_gamma   90.00
#
_symmetry.space_group_name_H-M   'P 1'
#
loop_
_entity.id
_entity.type
_entity.pdbx_description
1 polymer ?
#
loop_
_entity_poly.entity_id
_entity_poly.type
_entity_poly.pdbx_seq_one_letter_code
_entity_poly.pdbx_strand_id
1 'polypeptide(L)'
;MLASIFSNLSGLSVLGYGLLVAGIIATVFSKQRYLLLYTLAGMGYWLSIEMLQSAIIRILPLSEWNGYVAAMLVSWFVFILWLGYRHIYITPRKQQAQASAEAKYVEHTPVYKNYHPKFQ
;
A
#
# COMPACT_ATOMS: atom_id res chain seq x y z
N MET A 1 36.03 -2.04 16.30
CA MET A 1 35.13 -1.12 15.58
C MET A 1 33.73 -1.00 16.21
N LEU A 2 33.12 -2.06 16.76
CA LEU A 2 31.82 -1.91 17.44
C LEU A 2 31.89 -1.13 18.77
N ALA A 3 32.99 -1.25 19.53
CA ALA A 3 33.15 -0.56 20.82
C ALA A 3 33.23 0.97 20.72
N SER A 4 33.72 1.54 19.60
CA SER A 4 33.85 2.99 19.41
C SER A 4 32.54 3.68 19.01
N ILE A 5 31.54 2.92 18.58
CA ILE A 5 30.21 3.45 18.24
C ILE A 5 29.47 3.78 19.55
N PHE A 6 29.53 2.89 20.55
CA PHE A 6 28.84 3.07 21.83
C PHE A 6 29.50 4.10 22.75
N SER A 7 30.80 4.37 22.58
CA SER A 7 31.52 5.35 23.41
C SER A 7 31.17 6.82 23.12
N ASN A 8 30.51 7.10 21.99
CA ASN A 8 30.08 8.44 21.59
C ASN A 8 28.57 8.70 21.81
N LEU A 9 27.83 7.72 22.35
CA LEU A 9 26.41 7.92 22.66
C LEU A 9 26.26 8.67 23.99
N SER A 10 25.64 9.85 23.92
CA SER A 10 25.22 10.56 25.12
C SER A 10 24.21 9.70 25.90
N GLY A 11 24.18 9.83 27.23
CA GLY A 11 23.21 9.09 28.07
C GLY A 11 21.75 9.34 27.64
N LEU A 12 21.46 10.54 27.11
CA LEU A 12 20.16 10.88 26.55
C LEU A 12 19.84 10.10 25.26
N SER A 13 20.84 9.91 24.39
CA SER A 13 20.70 9.10 23.17
C SER A 13 20.40 7.64 23.52
N VAL A 14 21.10 7.07 24.51
CA VAL A 14 20.85 5.70 24.98
C VAL A 14 19.43 5.54 25.51
N LEU A 15 18.96 6.47 26.34
CA LEU A 15 17.58 6.49 26.84
C LEU A 15 16.57 6.63 25.70
N GLY A 16 16.83 7.52 24.73
CA GLY A 16 15.96 7.72 23.58
C GLY A 16 15.82 6.47 22.71
N TYR A 17 16.95 5.81 22.38
CA TYR A 17 16.91 4.55 21.63
C TYR A 17 16.27 3.42 22.45
N GLY A 18 16.50 3.36 23.76
CA GLY A 18 15.86 2.40 24.65
C GLY A 18 14.34 2.54 24.66
N LEU A 19 13.83 3.76 24.80
CA LEU A 19 12.40 4.09 24.71
C LEU A 19 11.82 3.73 23.33
N LEU A 20 12.54 4.01 22.25
CA LEU A 20 12.13 3.68 20.89
C LEU A 20 11.97 2.16 20.74
N VAL A 21 12.99 1.39 21.11
CA VAL A 21 12.96 -0.08 21.03
C VAL A 21 11.83 -0.64 21.91
N ALA A 22 11.67 -0.14 23.13
CA ALA A 22 10.57 -0.54 24.01
C ALA A 22 9.20 -0.24 23.37
N GLY A 23 9.03 0.93 22.74
CA GLY A 23 7.82 1.30 22.01
C GLY A 23 7.53 0.41 20.81
N ILE A 24 8.56 0.04 20.03
CA ILE A 24 8.43 -0.94 18.94
C ILE A 24 7.95 -2.28 19.50
N ILE A 25 8.62 -2.81 20.53
CA ILE A 25 8.27 -4.09 21.15
C ILE A 25 6.82 -4.05 21.67
N ALA A 26 6.45 -3.00 22.41
CA ALA A 26 5.08 -2.82 22.90
C ALA A 26 4.05 -2.80 21.76
N THR A 27 4.37 -2.14 20.64
CA THR A 27 3.48 -2.06 19.47
C THR A 27 3.36 -3.41 18.74
N VAL A 28 4.44 -4.21 18.68
CA VAL A 28 4.42 -5.57 18.10
C VAL A 28 3.46 -6.48 18.86
N PHE A 29 3.45 -6.41 20.19
CA PHE A 29 2.54 -7.19 21.03
C PHE A 29 1.13 -6.60 21.14
N SER A 30 0.92 -5.37 20.65
CA SER A 30 -0.38 -4.72 20.62
C SER A 30 -1.25 -5.21 19.47
N LYS A 31 -2.58 -5.14 19.63
CA LYS A 31 -3.55 -5.32 18.54
C LYS A 31 -3.33 -4.33 17.38
N GLN A 32 -2.61 -3.23 17.63
CA GLN A 32 -2.31 -2.18 16.67
C GLN A 32 -0.99 -2.37 15.89
N ARG A 33 -0.44 -3.59 15.85
CA ARG A 33 0.78 -3.93 15.08
C ARG A 33 0.80 -3.43 13.61
N TYR A 34 -0.37 -3.23 13.01
CA TYR A 34 -0.51 -2.67 11.66
C TYR A 34 0.03 -1.24 11.54
N LEU A 35 0.05 -0.47 12.64
CA LEU A 35 0.66 0.87 12.68
C LEU A 35 2.16 0.81 12.41
N LEU A 36 2.83 -0.24 12.89
CA LEU A 36 4.26 -0.45 12.68
C LEU A 36 4.57 -0.69 11.20
N LEU A 37 3.74 -1.49 10.53
CA LEU A 37 3.83 -1.70 9.09
C LEU A 37 3.55 -0.40 8.31
N TYR A 38 2.60 0.41 8.78
CA TYR A 38 2.30 1.71 8.18
C TYR A 38 3.50 2.67 8.25
N THR A 39 4.16 2.75 9.41
CA THR A 39 5.39 3.53 9.58
C THR A 39 6.52 3.00 8.69
N LEU A 40 6.71 1.68 8.66
CA LEU A 40 7.75 1.05 7.84
C LEU A 40 7.51 1.30 6.35
N ALA A 41 6.25 1.20 5.90
CA ALA A 41 5.87 1.55 4.53
C ALA A 41 6.17 3.01 4.21
N GLY A 42 5.90 3.94 5.14
CA GLY A 42 6.25 5.35 4.99
C GLY A 42 7.76 5.58 4.83
N MET A 43 8.58 4.92 5.64
CA MET A 43 10.05 5.00 5.52
C MET A 43 10.54 4.42 4.20
N GLY A 44 10.00 3.27 3.76
CA GLY A 44 10.33 2.66 2.47
C GLY A 44 9.93 3.55 1.29
N TYR A 45 8.78 4.20 1.37
CA TYR A 45 8.34 5.18 0.38
C TYR A 45 9.28 6.38 0.31
N TRP A 46 9.65 6.96 1.46
CA TRP A 46 10.58 8.09 1.52
C TRP A 46 11.94 7.73 0.89
N LEU A 47 12.49 6.56 1.23
CA LEU A 47 13.75 6.07 0.67
C LEU A 47 13.66 5.88 -0.86
N SER A 48 12.51 5.42 -1.36
CA SER A 48 12.26 5.30 -2.80
C SER A 48 12.28 6.68 -3.48
N ILE A 49 11.71 7.71 -2.86
CA ILE A 49 11.76 9.09 -3.36
C ILE A 49 13.19 9.62 -3.37
N GLU A 50 13.96 9.39 -2.30
CA GLU A 50 15.37 9.80 -2.22
C GLU A 50 16.21 9.20 -3.36
N MET A 51 16.03 7.89 -3.60
CA MET A 51 16.73 7.18 -4.67
C MET A 51 16.33 7.71 -6.05
N LEU A 52 15.04 8.01 -6.23
CA LEU A 52 14.52 8.55 -7.48
C LEU A 52 14.99 9.99 -7.72
N GLN A 53 14.97 10.84 -6.70
CA GLN A 53 15.45 12.22 -6.73
C GLN A 53 16.95 12.27 -7.05
N SER A 54 17.74 11.41 -6.40
CA SER A 54 19.16 11.22 -6.70
C SER A 54 19.40 10.78 -8.15
N ALA A 55 18.57 9.89 -8.69
CA ALA A 55 18.66 9.47 -10.09
C ALA A 55 18.30 10.60 -11.06
N ILE A 56 17.26 11.37 -10.74
CA ILE A 56 16.78 12.48 -11.57
C ILE A 56 17.84 13.59 -11.65
N ILE A 57 18.38 14.05 -10.53
CA ILE A 57 19.37 15.14 -10.51
C ILE A 57 20.68 14.74 -11.20
N ARG A 58 21.02 13.44 -11.20
CA ARG A 58 22.17 12.92 -11.95
C ARG A 58 22.02 13.01 -13.47
N ILE A 59 20.80 12.90 -13.97
CA ILE A 59 20.50 12.85 -15.40
C ILE A 59 20.05 14.22 -15.92
N LEU A 60 19.27 14.94 -15.13
CA LEU A 60 18.78 16.29 -15.42
C LEU A 60 19.41 17.27 -14.43
N PRO A 61 20.07 18.36 -14.89
CA PRO A 61 20.66 19.37 -14.03
C PRO A 61 19.58 20.27 -13.41
N LEU A 62 18.71 19.69 -12.58
CA LEU A 62 17.67 20.37 -11.84
C LEU A 62 18.20 20.86 -10.49
N SER A 63 17.61 21.94 -9.98
CA SER A 63 17.83 22.32 -8.58
C SER A 63 17.30 21.24 -7.64
N GLU A 64 17.87 21.14 -6.44
CA GLU A 64 17.51 20.10 -5.46
C GLU A 64 16.01 20.06 -5.18
N TRP A 65 15.39 21.22 -4.99
CA TRP A 65 13.95 21.36 -4.79
C TRP A 65 13.14 20.81 -5.96
N ASN A 66 13.53 21.15 -7.19
CA ASN A 66 12.85 20.68 -8.39
C ASN A 66 13.04 19.16 -8.60
N GLY A 67 14.17 18.61 -8.15
CA GLY A 67 14.42 17.16 -8.15
C GLY A 67 13.43 16.39 -7.28
N TYR A 68 13.10 16.92 -6.08
CA TYR A 68 12.08 16.31 -5.21
C TYR A 68 10.67 16.38 -5.83
N VAL A 69 10.30 17.53 -6.39
CA VAL A 69 9.00 17.68 -7.08
C VAL A 69 8.89 16.71 -8.25
N ALA A 70 9.93 16.59 -9.07
CA ALA A 70 9.98 15.64 -10.17
C ALA A 70 9.88 14.18 -9.67
N ALA A 71 10.58 13.85 -8.59
CA ALA A 71 10.52 12.51 -8.01
C ALA A 71 9.12 12.15 -7.50
N MET A 72 8.44 13.09 -6.84
CA MET A 72 7.06 12.92 -6.40
C MET A 72 6.10 12.74 -7.59
N LEU A 73 6.24 13.54 -8.65
CA LEU A 73 5.41 13.42 -9.85
C LEU A 73 5.56 12.06 -10.53
N VAL A 74 6.78 11.56 -10.68
CA VAL A 74 7.03 10.24 -11.27
C VAL A 74 6.40 9.14 -10.41
N SER A 75 6.57 9.21 -9.09
CA SER A 75 5.95 8.28 -8.15
C SER A 75 4.42 8.25 -8.28
N TRP A 76 3.79 9.43 -8.27
CA TRP A 76 2.34 9.55 -8.45
C TRP A 76 1.89 9.07 -9.82
N PHE A 77 2.66 9.33 -10.88
CA PHE A 77 2.34 8.89 -12.22
C PHE A 77 2.29 7.36 -12.31
N VAL A 78 3.28 6.66 -11.76
CA VAL A 78 3.28 5.18 -11.67
C VAL A 78 2.06 4.69 -10.90
N PHE A 79 1.72 5.33 -9.78
CA PHE A 79 0.56 4.96 -8.97
C PHE A 79 -0.77 5.16 -9.71
N ILE A 80 -0.94 6.31 -10.39
CA ILE A 80 -2.14 6.62 -11.18
C ILE A 80 -2.27 5.67 -12.37
N LEU A 81 -1.18 5.39 -13.08
CA LEU A 81 -1.18 4.42 -14.18
C LEU A 81 -1.62 3.03 -13.69
N TRP A 82 -1.09 2.59 -12.55
CA TRP A 82 -1.46 1.31 -11.96
C TRP A 82 -2.94 1.26 -11.54
N LEU A 83 -3.45 2.32 -10.91
CA LEU A 83 -4.87 2.45 -10.56
C LEU A 83 -5.77 2.49 -11.80
N GLY A 84 -5.40 3.24 -12.82
CA GLY A 84 -6.12 3.34 -14.09
C GLY A 84 -6.19 1.99 -14.80
N TYR A 85 -5.06 1.28 -14.90
CA TYR A 85 -5.00 -0.07 -15.46
C TYR A 85 -5.93 -1.02 -14.69
N ARG A 86 -5.90 -0.98 -13.36
CA ARG A 86 -6.76 -1.83 -12.53
C ARG A 86 -8.24 -1.53 -12.76
N HIS A 87 -8.62 -0.27 -12.84
CA HIS A 87 -10.02 0.12 -13.05
C HIS A 87 -10.52 -0.30 -14.44
N ILE A 88 -9.73 -0.08 -15.49
CA ILE A 88 -10.14 -0.36 -16.88
C ILE A 88 -10.18 -1.87 -17.16
N TYR A 89 -9.18 -2.64 -16.71
CA TYR A 89 -9.03 -4.02 -17.16
C TYR A 89 -9.47 -5.08 -16.13
N ILE A 90 -9.35 -4.80 -14.82
CA ILE A 90 -9.55 -5.82 -13.78
C ILE A 90 -10.96 -5.77 -13.20
N THR A 91 -11.47 -4.57 -12.93
CA THR A 91 -12.82 -4.37 -12.37
C THR A 91 -13.94 -4.96 -13.24
N PRO A 92 -14.05 -4.67 -14.56
CA PRO A 92 -15.14 -5.20 -15.36
C PRO A 92 -15.07 -6.72 -15.51
N ARG A 93 -13.86 -7.30 -15.56
CA ARG A 93 -13.68 -8.76 -15.63
C ARG A 93 -14.18 -9.47 -14.38
N LYS A 94 -14.00 -8.86 -13.20
CA LYS A 94 -14.54 -9.38 -11.94
C LYS A 94 -16.06 -9.28 -11.88
N GLN A 95 -16.61 -8.15 -12.30
CA GLN A 95 -18.07 -7.96 -12.34
C GLN A 95 -18.74 -8.93 -13.31
N GLN A 96 -18.17 -9.15 -14.49
CA GLN A 96 -18.70 -10.10 -15.47
C GLN A 96 -18.56 -11.56 -15.02
N ALA A 97 -17.47 -11.91 -14.33
CA ALA A 97 -17.30 -13.23 -13.71
C ALA A 97 -18.31 -13.48 -12.58
N GLN A 98 -18.65 -12.46 -11.79
CA GLN A 98 -19.69 -12.54 -10.76
C GLN A 98 -21.09 -12.67 -11.37
N ALA A 99 -21.43 -11.84 -12.36
CA ALA A 99 -22.72 -11.90 -13.05
C ALA A 99 -22.96 -13.24 -13.76
N SER A 100 -21.92 -13.83 -14.37
CA SER A 100 -22.01 -15.15 -14.99
C SER A 100 -22.10 -16.29 -13.97
N ALA A 101 -21.49 -16.14 -12.79
CA ALA A 101 -21.69 -17.07 -11.68
C ALA A 101 -23.13 -17.00 -11.17
N GLU A 102 -23.66 -15.81 -10.88
CA GLU A 102 -25.06 -15.61 -10.45
C GLU A 102 -26.07 -16.16 -11.47
N ALA A 103 -25.84 -15.93 -12.77
CA ALA A 103 -26.69 -16.49 -13.84
C ALA A 103 -26.65 -18.03 -13.91
N LYS A 104 -25.55 -18.67 -13.50
CA LYS A 104 -25.43 -20.13 -13.44
C LYS A 104 -26.16 -20.74 -12.24
N TYR A 105 -26.36 -19.96 -11.17
CA TYR A 105 -27.08 -20.36 -9.96
C TYR A 105 -28.50 -19.77 -9.90
N VAL A 106 -29.16 -19.60 -11.04
CA VAL A 106 -30.60 -19.38 -11.06
C VAL A 106 -31.27 -20.69 -10.63
N GLU A 107 -31.43 -20.87 -9.33
CA GLU A 107 -32.23 -21.95 -8.77
C GLU A 107 -33.66 -21.81 -9.30
N HIS A 108 -34.13 -22.84 -9.99
CA HIS A 108 -35.54 -23.01 -10.31
C HIS A 108 -36.30 -23.10 -8.99
N THR A 109 -36.80 -21.97 -8.52
CA THR A 109 -37.68 -21.94 -7.36
C THR A 109 -38.93 -22.73 -7.74
N PRO A 110 -39.28 -23.81 -7.03
CA PRO A 110 -40.44 -24.62 -7.40
C PRO A 110 -41.69 -23.73 -7.35
N VAL A 111 -42.43 -23.70 -8.45
CA VAL A 111 -43.68 -22.97 -8.51
C VAL A 111 -44.68 -23.68 -7.59
N TYR A 112 -45.18 -22.98 -6.58
CA TYR A 112 -46.11 -23.54 -5.61
C TYR A 112 -47.39 -24.05 -6.26
N LYS A 113 -48.03 -25.02 -5.60
CA LYS A 113 -49.14 -25.87 -6.06
C LYS A 113 -50.39 -25.15 -6.62
N ASN A 114 -50.49 -23.82 -6.48
CA ASN A 114 -51.65 -23.04 -6.93
C ASN A 114 -51.42 -22.33 -8.28
N TYR A 115 -50.33 -22.62 -8.98
CA TYR A 115 -50.08 -22.09 -10.31
C TYR A 115 -50.57 -23.06 -11.39
N HIS A 116 -51.58 -22.65 -12.14
CA HIS A 116 -52.02 -23.35 -13.34
C HIS A 116 -51.54 -22.55 -14.56
N PRO A 117 -50.49 -23.01 -15.27
CA PRO A 117 -50.04 -22.33 -16.48
C PRO A 117 -51.15 -22.39 -17.53
N LYS A 118 -51.57 -21.23 -18.03
CA LYS A 118 -52.40 -21.15 -19.24
C LYS A 118 -51.46 -21.07 -20.43
N PHE A 119 -51.32 -22.18 -21.15
CA PHE A 119 -50.63 -22.18 -22.43
C PHE A 119 -51.59 -21.57 -23.46
N GLN A 120 -51.14 -20.49 -24.10
CA GLN A 120 -51.80 -19.94 -25.30
C GLN A 120 -51.31 -20.70 -26.53
#